data_AF-A0A936N159-F1
#
_entry.id   AF-A0A936N159-F1
#
_cell.length_a   1.000
_cell.length_b   1.000
_cell.length_c   1.000
_cell.angle_alpha   90.00
_cell.angle_beta   90.00
_cell.angle_gamma   90.00
#
_symmetry.space_group_name_H-M   'P 1'
#
loop_
_entity.id
_entity.type
_entity.pdbx_description
1 polymer ?
#
loop_
_entity_poly.entity_id
_entity_poly.type
_entity_poly.pdbx_seq_one_letter_code
_entity_poly.pdbx_strand_id
1 'polypeptide(L)'
;MSTESLKLQLIERLLRTTDEGLLKKVADLFRSEAEADEDGLTDEHYNIVKEREAEYLRGEGKSYTWEEVKAMLRAGKGREA
;
A
#
# COMPACT_ATOMS: atom_id res chain seq x y z
N MET A 1 -9.62 -6.57 33.32
CA MET A 1 -9.98 -5.22 32.82
C MET A 1 -10.68 -5.43 31.48
N SER A 2 -11.85 -4.83 31.26
CA SER A 2 -12.55 -4.97 29.97
C SER A 2 -12.00 -4.00 28.94
N THR A 3 -12.18 -4.33 27.66
CA THR A 3 -11.78 -3.47 26.55
C THR A 3 -12.45 -2.09 26.61
N GLU A 4 -13.72 -2.02 27.01
CA GLU A 4 -14.43 -0.74 27.19
C GLU A 4 -13.83 0.11 28.31
N SER A 5 -13.46 -0.51 29.44
CA SER A 5 -12.83 0.20 30.54
C SER A 5 -11.46 0.77 30.13
N LEU A 6 -10.69 0.01 29.35
CA LEU A 6 -9.40 0.48 28.82
C LEU A 6 -9.57 1.64 27.83
N LYS A 7 -10.54 1.56 26.91
CA LYS A 7 -10.85 2.63 25.95
C LYS A 7 -11.18 3.94 26.66
N LEU A 8 -12.07 3.91 27.65
CA LEU A 8 -12.47 5.10 28.41
C LEU A 8 -11.29 5.75 29.12
N GLN A 9 -10.41 4.95 29.73
CA GLN A 9 -9.21 5.47 30.42
C GLN A 9 -8.22 6.14 29.46
N LEU A 10 -8.03 5.57 28.28
CA LEU A 10 -7.16 6.16 27.26
C LEU A 10 -7.73 7.49 26.74
N ILE A 11 -9.03 7.54 26.47
CA ILE A 11 -9.71 8.79 26.04
C ILE A 11 -9.58 9.85 27.12
N GLU A 12 -9.86 9.53 28.38
CA GLU A 12 -9.76 10.47 29.49
C GLU A 12 -8.34 11.01 29.66
N ARG A 13 -7.33 10.14 29.53
CA ARG A 13 -5.91 10.55 29.59
C ARG A 13 -5.55 11.51 28.47
N LEU A 14 -6.03 11.25 27.25
CA LEU A 14 -5.77 12.11 26.09
C LEU A 14 -6.47 13.47 26.21
N LEU A 15 -7.67 13.52 26.76
CA LEU A 15 -8.39 14.79 26.96
C LEU A 15 -7.72 15.71 27.99
N ARG A 16 -6.99 15.14 28.96
CA ARG A 16 -6.37 15.89 30.06
C ARG A 16 -4.91 16.26 29.81
N THR A 17 -4.26 15.65 28.81
CA THR A 17 -2.82 15.87 28.56
C THR A 17 -2.60 17.07 27.66
N THR A 18 -1.55 17.84 27.93
CA THR A 18 -1.02 18.90 27.05
C THR A 18 0.37 18.56 26.52
N ASP A 19 0.83 17.31 26.73
CA ASP A 19 2.10 16.82 26.21
C ASP A 19 2.00 16.58 24.70
N GLU A 20 2.49 17.53 23.94
CA GLU A 20 2.50 17.49 22.47
C GLU A 20 3.24 16.26 21.92
N GLY A 21 4.30 15.80 22.59
CA GLY A 21 5.07 14.63 22.19
C GLY A 21 4.28 13.34 22.31
N LEU A 22 3.46 13.22 23.36
CA LEU A 22 2.53 12.10 23.53
C LEU A 22 1.42 12.14 22.47
N LEU A 23 0.81 13.31 22.26
CA LEU A 23 -0.26 13.49 21.28
C LEU A 23 0.20 13.16 19.86
N LYS A 24 1.41 13.59 19.48
CA LYS A 24 2.00 13.28 18.18
C LYS A 24 2.19 11.78 17.96
N LYS A 25 2.73 11.06 18.95
CA LYS A 25 2.91 9.60 18.88
C LYS A 25 1.58 8.87 18.70
N VAL A 26 0.53 9.33 19.37
CA VAL A 26 -0.81 8.73 19.25
C VAL A 26 -1.43 9.02 17.89
N ALA A 27 -1.25 10.24 17.36
CA ALA A 27 -1.69 10.58 16.00
C ALA A 27 -0.97 9.75 14.93
N ASP A 28 0.35 9.55 15.08
CA ASP A 28 1.15 8.72 14.18
C ASP A 28 0.72 7.25 14.24
N LEU A 29 0.40 6.72 15.42
CA LEU A 29 -0.13 5.36 15.59
C LEU A 29 -1.42 5.15 14.79
N PHE A 30 -2.41 6.03 14.97
CA PHE A 30 -3.67 5.93 14.23
C PHE A 30 -3.51 6.13 12.72
N ARG A 31 -2.54 6.95 12.29
CA ARG A 31 -2.22 7.11 10.87
C ARG A 31 -1.59 5.85 10.29
N SER A 32 -0.65 5.22 11.01
CA SER A 32 -0.01 4.00 10.55
C SER A 32 -0.97 2.81 10.44
N GLU A 33 -2.02 2.77 11.26
CA GLU A 33 -3.09 1.78 11.12
C GLU A 33 -4.01 2.07 9.93
N ALA A 34 -4.24 3.34 9.58
CA ALA A 34 -5.01 3.71 8.39
C ALA A 34 -4.20 3.54 7.08
N GLU A 35 -2.90 3.81 7.10
CA GLU A 35 -1.99 3.62 5.94
C GLU A 35 -1.68 2.14 5.67
N ALA A 36 -1.96 1.23 6.60
CA ALA A 36 -1.89 -0.20 6.36
C ALA A 36 -3.03 -0.72 5.45
N ASP A 37 -4.12 0.02 5.34
CA ASP A 37 -5.26 -0.30 4.45
C ASP A 37 -5.20 0.45 3.10
N GLU A 38 -4.29 1.42 2.94
CA GLU A 38 -4.14 2.18 1.71
C GLU A 38 -2.70 2.12 1.20
N ASP A 39 -2.38 1.08 0.42
CA ASP A 39 -1.21 1.01 -0.48
C ASP A 39 -1.17 2.20 -1.49
N GLY A 40 -2.09 3.16 -1.39
CA GLY A 40 -2.41 4.18 -2.38
C GLY A 40 -3.00 3.60 -3.66
N LEU A 41 -3.32 2.30 -3.68
CA LEU A 41 -3.83 1.59 -4.84
C LEU A 41 -5.34 1.51 -4.78
N THR A 42 -6.00 2.02 -5.82
CA THR A 42 -7.45 1.87 -6.00
C THR A 42 -7.76 0.43 -6.43
N ASP A 43 -9.03 0.02 -6.29
CA ASP A 43 -9.52 -1.25 -6.84
C ASP A 43 -9.22 -1.41 -8.33
N GLU A 44 -9.23 -0.30 -9.08
CA GLU A 44 -8.87 -0.25 -10.49
C GLU A 44 -7.41 -0.66 -10.72
N HIS A 45 -6.46 -0.20 -9.88
CA HIS A 45 -5.07 -0.63 -9.96
C HIS A 45 -4.91 -2.13 -9.72
N TYR A 46 -5.64 -2.70 -8.76
CA TYR A 46 -5.63 -4.15 -8.54
C TYR A 46 -6.26 -4.93 -9.69
N ASN A 47 -7.31 -4.39 -10.32
CA ASN A 47 -7.94 -5.04 -11.47
C ASN A 47 -6.99 -5.14 -12.66
N ILE A 48 -6.18 -4.11 -12.93
CA ILE A 48 -5.15 -4.14 -13.97
C ILE A 48 -4.15 -5.29 -13.75
N VAL A 49 -3.72 -5.51 -12.50
CA VAL A 49 -2.77 -6.59 -12.18
C VAL A 49 -3.44 -7.95 -12.34
N LYS A 50 -4.69 -8.10 -11.86
CA LYS A 50 -5.45 -9.36 -11.99
C LYS A 50 -5.70 -9.75 -13.44
N GLU A 51 -6.01 -8.78 -14.30
CA GLU A 51 -6.20 -9.03 -15.74
C GLU A 51 -4.91 -9.54 -16.40
N ARG A 52 -3.77 -8.88 -16.12
CA ARG A 52 -2.45 -9.32 -16.62
C ARG A 52 -2.06 -10.71 -16.12
N GLU A 53 -2.32 -11.00 -14.85
CA GLU A 53 -2.08 -12.32 -14.28
C GLU A 53 -2.93 -13.38 -14.98
N ALA A 54 -4.21 -13.10 -15.22
CA ALA A 54 -5.11 -14.03 -15.90
C ALA A 54 -4.68 -14.29 -17.36
N GLU A 55 -4.21 -13.28 -18.09
CA GLU A 55 -3.61 -13.44 -19.42
C GLU A 55 -2.34 -14.29 -19.38
N TYR A 56 -1.45 -14.05 -18.41
CA TYR A 56 -0.24 -14.84 -18.23
C TYR A 56 -0.54 -16.31 -17.97
N LEU A 57 -1.49 -16.60 -17.07
CA LEU A 57 -1.90 -17.97 -16.75
C LEU A 57 -2.53 -18.70 -17.94
N ARG A 58 -3.16 -17.97 -18.87
CA ARG A 58 -3.67 -18.52 -20.14
C ARG A 58 -2.61 -18.62 -21.24
N GLY A 59 -1.39 -18.14 -21.01
CA GLY A 59 -0.33 -18.07 -22.02
C GLY A 59 -0.57 -16.99 -23.09
N GLU A 60 -1.53 -16.10 -22.86
CA GLU A 60 -1.86 -14.95 -23.72
C GLU A 60 -1.07 -13.71 -23.31
N GLY A 61 -0.46 -13.74 -22.12
CA GLY A 61 0.35 -12.66 -21.58
C GLY A 61 1.61 -12.40 -22.41
N LYS A 62 1.88 -11.12 -22.68
CA LYS A 62 3.06 -10.71 -23.42
C LYS A 62 4.32 -10.99 -22.61
N SER A 63 5.09 -11.98 -23.03
CA SER A 63 6.39 -12.33 -22.45
C SER A 63 7.50 -12.01 -23.43
N TYR A 64 8.68 -11.67 -22.92
CA TYR A 64 9.85 -11.39 -23.75
C TYR A 64 11.01 -12.29 -23.34
N THR A 65 11.70 -12.81 -24.32
CA THR A 65 12.98 -13.48 -24.14
C THR A 65 14.08 -12.47 -23.83
N TRP A 66 15.17 -12.95 -23.25
CA TRP A 66 16.33 -12.12 -22.94
C TRP A 66 16.89 -11.36 -24.15
N GLU A 67 16.93 -12.01 -25.31
CA GLU A 67 17.42 -11.38 -26.54
C GLU A 67 16.48 -10.27 -27.05
N GLU A 68 15.16 -10.44 -26.90
CA GLU A 68 14.18 -9.41 -27.24
C GLU A 68 14.30 -8.20 -26.31
N VAL A 69 14.43 -8.42 -24.99
CA VAL A 69 14.67 -7.34 -24.02
C VAL A 69 15.95 -6.57 -24.35
N LYS A 70 17.03 -7.30 -24.66
CA LYS A 70 18.32 -6.70 -25.04
C LYS A 70 18.21 -5.87 -26.32
N ALA A 71 17.44 -6.32 -27.30
CA ALA A 71 17.17 -5.57 -28.52
C ALA A 71 16.34 -4.31 -28.24
N MET A 72 15.32 -4.39 -27.39
CA MET A 72 14.48 -3.24 -26.99
C MET A 72 15.28 -2.14 -26.28
N LEU A 73 16.16 -2.53 -25.35
CA LEU A 73 17.05 -1.61 -24.64
C LEU A 73 18.01 -0.90 -25.60
N ARG A 74 18.59 -1.64 -26.55
CA ARG A 74 19.48 -1.08 -27.58
C ARG A 74 18.75 -0.18 -28.58
N ALA A 75 17.47 -0.46 -28.85
CA ALA A 75 16.63 0.36 -29.72
C ALA A 75 16.06 1.61 -29.04
N GLY A 76 16.39 1.87 -27.75
CA GLY A 76 15.89 3.02 -27.01
C GLY A 76 14.40 2.95 -26.63
N LYS A 77 13.73 1.80 -26.88
CA LYS A 77 12.30 1.59 -26.58
C LYS A 77 12.03 1.18 -25.14
N GLY A 78 13.06 1.01 -24.31
CA GLY A 78 12.91 0.61 -22.90
C GLY A 78 12.27 1.66 -21.98
N ARG A 79 11.82 2.81 -22.50
CA ARG A 79 11.19 3.90 -21.71
C ARG A 79 9.66 3.98 -21.84
N GLU A 80 9.05 3.22 -22.75
CA GLU A 80 7.59 3.29 -23.03
C GLU A 80 6.83 2.00 -22.62
N ALA A 81 7.44 1.12 -21.83
CA ALA A 81 6.85 -0.13 -21.38
C ALA A 81 6.53 -0.11 -19.87
#